data_AF-A0A194VUU0-F1
#
_entry.id   AF-A0A194VUU0-F1
#
_cell.length_a   1.000
_cell.length_b   1.000
_cell.length_c   1.000
_cell.angle_alpha   90.00
_cell.angle_beta   90.00
_cell.angle_gamma   90.00
#
_symmetry.space_group_name_H-M   'P 1'
#
loop_
_entity.id
_entity.type
_entity.pdbx_description
1 polymer ?
#
loop_
_entity_poly.entity_id
_entity_poly.type
_entity_poly.pdbx_seq_one_letter_code
_entity_poly.pdbx_strand_id
1 'polypeptide(L)'
;MYAVFFGCSKEDAERMVLPELRASKDSIFSPFTMIKLFLEKEAKNRIREVDKAIHALQTVISNFEFQAKTSGLGASKGKEQDPKQMITLYLNVGSLKNGLVEWRSQLSRMLECCDEFRAMPSAGNDIDPVVYIQRIIDDYDTRVLDCETVMEGASLTFQMETAFQAKQDTEIAINDGKAMKTMAVVTMLFLPGTFFAVSAIHDT
;
A
#
# COMPACT_ATOMS: atom_id res chain seq x y z
N MET A 1 -42.59 -10.30 3.14
CA MET A 1 -41.48 -9.79 2.30
C MET A 1 -40.19 -10.32 2.89
N TYR A 2 -39.35 -10.98 2.09
CA TYR A 2 -38.05 -11.51 2.55
C TYR A 2 -36.96 -10.75 1.82
N ALA A 3 -35.93 -10.31 2.54
CA ALA A 3 -34.75 -9.68 1.98
C ALA A 3 -33.53 -10.54 2.31
N VAL A 4 -32.62 -10.71 1.33
CA VAL A 4 -31.39 -11.49 1.48
C VAL A 4 -30.22 -10.53 1.31
N PHE A 5 -29.40 -10.40 2.36
CA PHE A 5 -28.15 -9.65 2.31
C PHE A 5 -26.98 -10.60 2.08
N PHE A 6 -26.42 -10.57 0.88
CA PHE A 6 -25.20 -11.33 0.57
C PHE A 6 -23.98 -10.65 1.20
N GLY A 7 -23.00 -11.46 1.66
CA GLY A 7 -21.77 -10.95 2.28
C GLY A 7 -21.94 -10.41 3.72
N CYS A 8 -23.09 -10.63 4.35
CA CYS A 8 -23.36 -10.25 5.73
C CYS A 8 -23.10 -11.45 6.66
N SER A 9 -22.19 -11.30 7.64
CA SER A 9 -22.02 -12.31 8.67
C SER A 9 -23.21 -12.31 9.64
N LYS A 10 -23.41 -13.41 10.37
CA LYS A 10 -24.50 -13.50 11.35
C LYS A 10 -24.40 -12.40 12.41
N GLU A 11 -23.17 -12.06 12.80
CA GLU A 11 -22.84 -10.98 13.73
C GLU A 11 -23.19 -9.59 13.16
N ASP A 12 -22.89 -9.36 11.89
CA ASP A 12 -23.22 -8.10 11.20
C ASP A 12 -24.73 -7.92 11.06
N ALA A 13 -25.46 -9.01 10.77
CA ALA A 13 -26.91 -8.99 10.66
C ALA A 13 -27.55 -8.62 12.02
N GLU A 14 -27.05 -9.18 13.11
CA GLU A 14 -27.56 -8.89 14.45
C GLU A 14 -27.19 -7.48 14.96
N ARG A 15 -26.04 -6.95 14.57
CA ARG A 15 -25.54 -5.65 15.06
C ARG A 15 -25.97 -4.44 14.21
N MET A 16 -26.11 -4.59 12.90
CA MET A 16 -26.42 -3.47 12.00
C MET A 16 -27.82 -3.56 11.41
N VAL A 17 -28.22 -4.75 10.94
CA VAL A 17 -29.46 -4.90 10.17
C VAL A 17 -30.66 -5.01 11.11
N LEU A 18 -30.67 -5.94 12.06
CA LEU A 18 -31.81 -6.16 12.97
C LEU A 18 -32.22 -4.93 13.79
N PRO A 19 -31.30 -4.09 14.32
CA PRO A 19 -31.70 -2.90 15.09
C PRO A 19 -32.41 -1.86 14.25
N GLU A 20 -31.88 -1.53 13.05
CA GLU A 20 -32.52 -0.61 12.10
C GLU A 20 -33.86 -1.17 11.60
N LEU A 21 -33.93 -2.48 11.36
CA LEU A 21 -35.20 -3.13 10.97
C LEU A 21 -36.25 -3.10 12.08
N ARG A 22 -35.85 -3.22 13.35
CA ARG A 22 -36.76 -3.19 14.52
C ARG A 22 -37.14 -1.77 14.92
N ALA A 23 -36.30 -0.78 14.63
CA ALA A 23 -36.58 0.62 14.88
C ALA A 23 -37.66 1.17 13.94
N SER A 24 -37.76 0.65 12.72
CA SER A 24 -38.84 0.96 11.78
C SER A 24 -40.16 0.34 12.25
N LYS A 25 -41.03 1.16 12.85
CA LYS A 25 -42.33 0.73 13.39
C LYS A 25 -43.44 0.66 12.35
N ASP A 26 -43.24 1.25 11.17
CA ASP A 26 -44.24 1.30 10.11
C ASP A 26 -44.03 0.19 9.07
N SER A 27 -45.15 -0.32 8.56
CA SER A 27 -45.25 -1.41 7.57
C SER A 27 -44.60 -1.11 6.21
N ILE A 28 -44.07 0.09 6.02
CA ILE A 28 -43.49 0.59 4.77
C ILE A 28 -42.03 0.92 5.06
N PHE A 29 -41.13 0.03 4.64
CA PHE A 29 -39.72 0.39 4.52
C PHE A 29 -39.59 1.49 3.47
N SER A 30 -39.00 2.62 3.85
CA SER A 30 -38.46 3.55 2.87
C SER A 30 -37.42 2.77 2.04
N PRO A 31 -37.55 2.72 0.70
CA PRO A 31 -36.58 2.04 -0.16
C PRO A 31 -35.14 2.51 0.09
N PHE A 32 -34.99 3.77 0.51
CA PHE A 32 -33.69 4.33 0.86
C PHE A 32 -33.10 3.75 2.13
N THR A 33 -33.89 3.37 3.15
CA THR A 33 -33.35 2.74 4.37
C THR A 33 -32.61 1.43 4.07
N MET A 34 -33.12 0.65 3.11
CA MET A 34 -32.46 -0.59 2.66
C MET A 34 -31.14 -0.29 1.93
N ILE A 35 -31.14 0.73 1.07
CA ILE A 35 -29.96 1.20 0.35
C ILE A 35 -28.92 1.74 1.35
N LYS A 36 -29.33 2.57 2.31
CA LYS A 36 -28.51 3.11 3.39
C LYS A 36 -27.78 1.98 4.13
N LEU A 37 -28.51 0.97 4.59
CA LEU A 37 -27.96 -0.20 5.29
C LEU A 37 -26.89 -0.92 4.46
N PHE A 38 -27.15 -1.12 3.17
CA PHE A 38 -26.18 -1.72 2.25
C PHE A 38 -24.92 -0.86 2.13
N LEU A 39 -25.08 0.44 1.88
CA LEU A 39 -23.97 1.38 1.73
C LEU A 39 -23.11 1.46 2.99
N GLU A 40 -23.74 1.48 4.17
CA GLU A 40 -23.06 1.54 5.45
C GLU A 40 -22.20 0.28 5.68
N LYS A 41 -22.74 -0.88 5.31
CA LYS A 41 -22.03 -2.15 5.42
C LYS A 41 -20.86 -2.22 4.43
N GLU A 42 -21.11 -1.87 3.17
CA GLU A 42 -20.10 -1.92 2.12
C GLU A 42 -18.96 -0.93 2.39
N ALA A 43 -19.27 0.30 2.82
CA ALA A 43 -18.28 1.29 3.22
C ALA A 43 -17.39 0.77 4.37
N LYS A 44 -17.98 0.22 5.44
CA LYS A 44 -17.21 -0.36 6.55
C LYS A 44 -16.31 -1.51 6.10
N ASN A 45 -16.79 -2.38 5.23
CA ASN A 45 -16.00 -3.51 4.74
C ASN A 45 -14.78 -3.02 3.95
N ARG A 46 -15.00 -2.14 2.97
CA ARG A 46 -13.94 -1.61 2.09
C ARG A 46 -12.91 -0.78 2.84
N ILE A 47 -13.36 0.12 3.70
CA ILE A 47 -12.45 0.95 4.51
C ILE A 47 -11.56 0.07 5.39
N ARG A 48 -12.14 -0.97 6.01
CA ARG A 48 -11.38 -1.93 6.82
C ARG A 48 -10.34 -2.71 6.00
N GLU A 49 -10.67 -3.09 4.77
CA GLU A 49 -9.72 -3.78 3.88
C GLU A 49 -8.57 -2.86 3.48
N VAL A 50 -8.88 -1.59 3.18
CA VAL A 50 -7.91 -0.55 2.87
C VAL A 50 -6.99 -0.27 4.07
N ASP A 51 -7.54 -0.04 5.26
CA ASP A 51 -6.75 0.23 6.47
C ASP A 51 -5.77 -0.92 6.77
N LYS A 52 -6.21 -2.18 6.58
CA LYS A 52 -5.34 -3.36 6.74
C LYS A 52 -4.20 -3.38 5.73
N ALA A 53 -4.49 -3.08 4.46
CA ALA A 53 -3.50 -3.08 3.39
C ALA A 53 -2.48 -1.94 3.57
N ILE A 54 -2.96 -0.74 3.93
CA ILE A 54 -2.13 0.43 4.25
C ILE A 54 -1.21 0.10 5.42
N HIS A 55 -1.73 -0.42 6.54
CA HIS A 55 -0.92 -0.77 7.70
C HIS A 55 0.14 -1.83 7.37
N ALA A 56 -0.19 -2.82 6.55
CA ALA A 56 0.77 -3.83 6.10
C ALA A 56 1.90 -3.21 5.28
N LEU A 57 1.58 -2.29 4.36
CA LEU A 57 2.57 -1.59 3.55
C LEU A 57 3.44 -0.65 4.41
N GLN A 58 2.84 0.13 5.32
CA GLN A 58 3.55 0.99 6.28
C GLN A 58 4.52 0.19 7.15
N THR A 59 4.10 -0.99 7.64
CA THR A 59 4.96 -1.87 8.44
C THR A 59 6.21 -2.29 7.67
N VAL A 60 6.05 -2.62 6.38
CA VAL A 60 7.18 -2.97 5.51
C VAL A 60 8.10 -1.77 5.31
N ILE A 61 7.56 -0.59 5.02
CA ILE A 61 8.33 0.66 4.85
C ILE A 61 9.15 0.99 6.10
N SER A 62 8.55 0.95 7.29
CA SER A 62 9.26 1.22 8.54
C SER A 62 10.40 0.23 8.81
N ASN A 63 10.21 -1.03 8.42
CA ASN A 63 11.27 -2.04 8.53
C ASN A 63 12.45 -1.74 7.57
N PHE A 64 12.18 -1.24 6.36
CA PHE A 64 13.23 -0.80 5.42
C PHE A 64 14.06 0.36 5.99
N GLU A 65 13.43 1.38 6.58
CA GLU A 65 14.17 2.50 7.19
C GLU A 65 15.09 2.08 8.34
N PHE A 66 14.66 1.09 9.13
CA PHE A 66 15.47 0.54 10.22
C PHE A 66 16.72 -0.19 9.69
N GLN A 67 16.60 -0.89 8.56
CA GLN A 67 17.72 -1.63 7.95
C GLN A 67 18.77 -0.69 7.34
N ALA A 68 18.35 0.42 6.72
CA ALA A 68 19.27 1.44 6.20
C ALA A 68 20.11 2.10 7.32
N LYS A 69 19.51 2.37 8.48
CA LYS A 69 20.22 2.95 9.64
C LYS A 69 21.21 1.97 10.29
N THR A 70 20.84 0.69 10.36
CA THR A 70 21.66 -0.35 11.01
C THR A 70 22.78 -0.86 10.12
N SER A 71 22.64 -0.81 8.80
CA SER A 71 23.72 -1.17 7.85
C SER A 71 24.94 -0.24 7.92
N GLY A 72 24.80 0.97 8.51
CA GLY A 72 25.92 1.86 8.83
C GLY A 72 26.77 1.41 10.04
N LEU A 73 26.29 0.49 10.87
CA LEU A 73 27.00 -0.09 12.01
C LEU A 73 27.05 -1.62 11.88
N GLY A 74 27.99 -2.14 11.10
CA GLY A 74 28.41 -3.55 11.17
C GLY A 74 27.28 -4.57 10.91
N ALA A 75 27.17 -5.00 9.65
CA ALA A 75 26.21 -5.96 9.13
C ALA A 75 25.83 -7.10 10.10
N SER A 76 24.63 -6.98 10.70
CA SER A 76 23.86 -8.15 11.10
C SER A 76 23.04 -8.59 9.88
N LYS A 77 23.10 -9.89 9.54
CA LYS A 77 22.24 -10.55 8.55
C LYS A 77 20.77 -10.41 8.97
N GLY A 78 20.15 -9.25 8.71
CA GLY A 78 18.71 -9.10 8.70
C GLY A 78 18.15 -9.97 7.58
N LYS A 79 17.06 -10.69 7.86
CA LYS A 79 16.34 -11.52 6.87
C LYS A 79 16.21 -10.74 5.57
N GLU A 80 16.69 -11.32 4.48
CA GLU A 80 16.48 -10.85 3.11
C GLU A 80 15.01 -10.49 2.95
N GLN A 81 14.70 -9.18 2.99
CA GLN A 81 13.33 -8.72 2.79
C GLN A 81 12.97 -9.05 1.36
N ASP A 82 11.96 -9.90 1.16
CA ASP A 82 11.53 -10.30 -0.17
C ASP A 82 10.95 -9.07 -0.89
N PRO A 83 11.65 -8.50 -1.90
CA PRO A 83 11.15 -7.34 -2.64
C PRO A 83 9.82 -7.65 -3.32
N LYS A 84 9.51 -8.92 -3.59
CA LYS A 84 8.22 -9.34 -4.15
C LYS A 84 7.08 -9.09 -3.17
N GLN A 85 7.31 -9.19 -1.86
CA GLN A 85 6.29 -8.92 -0.85
C GLN A 85 5.91 -7.43 -0.84
N MET A 86 6.91 -6.53 -0.90
CA MET A 86 6.68 -5.08 -0.96
C MET A 86 5.91 -4.70 -2.23
N ILE A 87 6.34 -5.22 -3.39
CA ILE A 87 5.66 -4.98 -4.68
C ILE A 87 4.22 -5.49 -4.63
N THR A 88 3.99 -6.69 -4.07
CA THR A 88 2.65 -7.27 -3.95
C THR A 88 1.74 -6.39 -3.09
N LEU A 89 2.23 -5.90 -1.94
CA LEU A 89 1.48 -5.01 -1.07
C LEU A 89 1.21 -3.66 -1.73
N TYR A 90 2.19 -3.10 -2.44
CA TYR A 90 2.03 -1.86 -3.20
C TYR A 90 0.94 -1.98 -4.27
N LEU A 91 0.97 -3.06 -5.06
CA LEU A 91 -0.05 -3.34 -6.07
C LEU A 91 -1.43 -3.57 -5.44
N ASN A 92 -1.49 -4.23 -4.28
CA ASN A 92 -2.74 -4.45 -3.55
C ASN A 92 -3.35 -3.14 -3.03
N VAL A 93 -2.55 -2.24 -2.46
CA VAL A 93 -3.04 -0.90 -2.07
C VAL A 93 -3.52 -0.13 -3.30
N GLY A 94 -2.79 -0.19 -4.43
CA GLY A 94 -3.20 0.44 -5.67
C GLY A 94 -4.51 -0.11 -6.24
N SER A 95 -4.73 -1.43 -6.21
CA SER A 95 -5.99 -2.03 -6.68
C SER A 95 -7.17 -1.66 -5.79
N LEU A 96 -6.97 -1.64 -4.47
CA LEU A 96 -7.98 -1.19 -3.51
C LEU A 96 -8.31 0.29 -3.69
N LYS A 97 -7.30 1.15 -3.92
CA LYS A 97 -7.50 2.57 -4.25
C LYS A 97 -8.40 2.73 -5.48
N ASN A 98 -8.10 2.02 -6.56
CA ASN A 98 -8.91 2.07 -7.77
C ASN A 98 -10.35 1.60 -7.51
N GLY A 99 -10.52 0.58 -6.65
CA GLY A 99 -11.83 0.15 -6.18
C GLY A 99 -12.60 1.26 -5.44
N LEU A 100 -11.95 2.01 -4.56
CA LEU A 100 -12.58 3.15 -3.88
C LEU A 100 -12.99 4.25 -4.86
N VAL A 101 -12.14 4.59 -5.82
CA VAL A 101 -12.43 5.61 -6.86
C VAL A 101 -13.65 5.22 -7.70
N GLU A 102 -13.73 3.95 -8.09
CA GLU A 102 -14.90 3.43 -8.84
C GLU A 102 -16.18 3.51 -8.01
N TRP A 103 -16.12 3.10 -6.75
CA TRP A 103 -17.28 3.18 -5.86
C TRP A 103 -17.72 4.61 -5.58
N ARG A 104 -16.77 5.52 -5.39
CA ARG A 104 -17.02 6.95 -5.27
C ARG A 104 -17.71 7.52 -6.51
N SER A 105 -17.32 7.08 -7.71
CA SER A 105 -17.99 7.42 -8.97
C SER A 105 -19.44 6.90 -9.00
N GLN A 106 -19.67 5.67 -8.54
CA GLN A 106 -21.02 5.09 -8.46
C GLN A 106 -21.92 5.85 -7.48
N LEU A 107 -21.39 6.20 -6.30
CA LEU A 107 -22.12 7.01 -5.32
C LEU A 107 -22.45 8.42 -5.85
N SER A 108 -21.52 9.02 -6.61
CA SER A 108 -21.75 10.32 -7.25
C SER A 108 -22.90 10.24 -8.25
N ARG A 109 -22.97 9.18 -9.08
CA ARG A 109 -24.10 8.94 -9.98
C ARG A 109 -25.41 8.72 -9.22
N MET A 110 -25.36 8.03 -8.08
CA MET A 110 -26.54 7.81 -7.25
C MET A 110 -27.07 9.11 -6.63
N LEU A 111 -26.18 10.10 -6.40
CA LEU A 111 -26.56 11.42 -5.92
C LEU A 111 -27.54 12.13 -6.87
N GLU A 112 -27.40 11.92 -8.18
CA GLU A 112 -28.26 12.49 -9.22
C GLU A 112 -29.71 11.96 -9.12
N CYS A 113 -29.88 10.76 -8.57
CA CYS A 113 -31.18 10.11 -8.37
C CYS A 113 -31.79 10.37 -6.98
N CYS A 114 -31.14 11.16 -6.12
CA CYS A 114 -31.59 11.34 -4.73
C CYS A 114 -32.94 12.02 -4.57
N ASP A 115 -33.33 12.87 -5.51
CA ASP A 115 -34.63 13.53 -5.47
C ASP A 115 -35.78 12.53 -5.60
N GLU A 116 -35.56 11.41 -6.31
CA GLU A 116 -36.53 10.31 -6.39
C GLU A 116 -36.68 9.62 -5.02
N PHE A 117 -35.60 9.43 -4.28
CA PHE A 117 -35.65 8.85 -2.92
C PHE A 117 -36.33 9.79 -1.92
N ARG A 118 -36.13 11.11 -2.05
CA ARG A 118 -36.81 12.12 -1.22
C ARG A 118 -38.31 12.19 -1.48
N ALA A 119 -38.74 11.95 -2.72
CA ALA A 119 -40.14 11.95 -3.10
C ALA A 119 -40.91 10.73 -2.56
N MET A 120 -40.22 9.70 -2.05
CA MET A 120 -40.85 8.52 -1.48
C MET A 120 -41.34 8.77 -0.04
N PRO A 121 -42.45 8.14 0.37
CA PRO A 121 -42.93 8.24 1.75
C PRO A 121 -41.90 7.65 2.73
N SER A 122 -41.41 8.49 3.63
CA SER A 122 -40.45 8.12 4.68
C SER A 122 -41.06 8.24 6.07
N ALA A 123 -40.69 7.33 6.95
CA ALA A 123 -41.10 7.31 8.35
C ALA A 123 -40.26 8.31 9.18
N GLY A 124 -40.45 9.62 8.95
CA GLY A 124 -40.18 10.74 9.88
C GLY A 124 -38.77 10.97 10.47
N ASN A 125 -37.85 10.01 10.38
CA ASN A 125 -36.53 9.97 11.02
C ASN A 125 -35.38 9.64 10.04
N ASP A 126 -35.63 9.61 8.73
CA ASP A 126 -34.57 9.30 7.76
C ASP A 126 -33.60 10.48 7.62
N ILE A 127 -32.31 10.15 7.64
CA ILE A 127 -31.23 11.06 7.23
C ILE A 127 -31.44 11.38 5.75
N ASP A 128 -31.31 12.65 5.39
CA ASP A 128 -31.42 13.10 4.00
C ASP A 128 -30.48 12.30 3.08
N PRO A 129 -31.01 11.65 2.01
CA PRO A 129 -30.22 10.80 1.12
C PRO A 129 -28.97 11.47 0.56
N VAL A 130 -29.09 12.75 0.17
CA VAL A 130 -27.98 13.53 -0.39
C VAL A 130 -26.89 13.72 0.65
N VAL A 131 -27.25 14.19 1.86
CA VAL A 131 -26.31 14.37 2.96
C VAL A 131 -25.61 13.06 3.31
N TYR A 132 -26.35 11.95 3.34
CA TYR A 132 -25.79 10.64 3.68
C TYR A 132 -24.80 10.13 2.63
N ILE A 133 -25.16 10.18 1.35
CA ILE A 133 -24.30 9.71 0.26
C ILE A 133 -23.06 10.60 0.13
N GLN A 134 -23.22 11.91 0.27
CA GLN A 134 -22.09 12.85 0.26
C GLN A 134 -21.08 12.52 1.36
N ARG A 135 -21.55 12.21 2.57
CA ARG A 135 -20.67 11.80 3.68
C ARG A 135 -19.83 10.57 3.30
N ILE A 136 -20.43 9.56 2.65
CA ILE A 136 -19.68 8.35 2.25
C ILE A 136 -18.69 8.67 1.13
N ILE A 137 -19.05 9.56 0.20
CA ILE A 137 -18.12 10.04 -0.84
C ILE A 137 -16.91 10.71 -0.19
N ASP A 138 -17.13 11.61 0.79
CA ASP A 138 -16.07 12.32 1.49
C ASP A 138 -15.16 11.36 2.27
N ASP A 139 -15.75 10.33 2.90
CA ASP A 139 -14.99 9.24 3.55
C ASP A 139 -14.10 8.50 2.54
N TYR A 140 -14.63 8.17 1.36
CA TYR A 140 -13.85 7.51 0.30
C TYR A 140 -12.76 8.40 -0.27
N ASP A 141 -13.03 9.68 -0.51
CA ASP A 141 -12.02 10.63 -0.99
C ASP A 141 -10.87 10.76 0.03
N THR A 142 -11.18 10.77 1.33
CA THR A 142 -10.17 10.73 2.40
C THR A 142 -9.33 9.46 2.34
N ARG A 143 -9.96 8.28 2.15
CA ARG A 143 -9.23 7.01 2.11
C ARG A 143 -8.44 6.79 0.82
N VAL A 144 -8.89 7.37 -0.29
CA VAL A 144 -8.10 7.42 -1.53
C VAL A 144 -6.81 8.21 -1.29
N LEU A 145 -6.88 9.35 -0.62
CA LEU A 145 -5.71 10.15 -0.27
C LEU A 145 -4.74 9.41 0.67
N ASP A 146 -5.26 8.67 1.66
CA ASP A 146 -4.44 7.83 2.54
C ASP A 146 -3.65 6.78 1.73
N CYS A 147 -4.31 6.11 0.78
CA CYS A 147 -3.67 5.16 -0.13
C CYS A 147 -2.56 5.82 -0.97
N GLU A 148 -2.80 7.01 -1.51
CA GLU A 148 -1.80 7.74 -2.30
C GLU A 148 -0.58 8.09 -1.46
N THR A 149 -0.81 8.63 -0.26
CA THR A 149 0.25 9.04 0.66
C THR A 149 1.16 7.86 1.01
N VAL A 150 0.60 6.70 1.35
CA VAL A 150 1.43 5.52 1.66
C VAL A 150 2.15 4.98 0.43
N MET A 151 1.53 5.01 -0.75
CA MET A 151 2.16 4.56 -1.99
C MET A 151 3.32 5.47 -2.39
N GLU A 152 3.15 6.79 -2.29
CA GLU A 152 4.23 7.75 -2.53
C GLU A 152 5.38 7.55 -1.54
N GLY A 153 5.07 7.37 -0.25
CA GLY A 153 6.05 7.02 0.78
C GLY A 153 6.81 5.74 0.45
N ALA A 154 6.12 4.68 0.03
CA ALA A 154 6.74 3.42 -0.38
C ALA A 154 7.70 3.60 -1.57
N SER A 155 7.30 4.39 -2.57
CA SER A 155 8.12 4.67 -3.75
C SER A 155 9.37 5.45 -3.38
N LEU A 156 9.24 6.45 -2.51
CA LEU A 156 10.37 7.24 -2.02
C LEU A 156 11.36 6.38 -1.24
N THR A 157 10.89 5.52 -0.33
CA THR A 157 11.76 4.59 0.42
C THR A 157 12.52 3.66 -0.52
N PHE A 158 11.86 3.11 -1.54
CA PHE A 158 12.51 2.25 -2.53
C PHE A 158 13.57 3.01 -3.35
N GLN A 159 13.28 4.24 -3.78
CA GLN A 159 14.25 5.09 -4.48
C GLN A 159 15.44 5.46 -3.59
N MET A 160 15.21 5.73 -2.31
CA MET A 160 16.28 6.06 -1.36
C MET A 160 17.20 4.86 -1.11
N GLU A 161 16.63 3.65 -0.97
CA GLU A 161 17.39 2.42 -0.79
C GLU A 161 18.26 2.10 -2.01
N THR A 162 17.68 2.15 -3.21
CA THR A 162 18.44 1.92 -4.45
C THR A 162 19.55 2.96 -4.64
N ALA A 163 19.31 4.22 -4.29
CA ALA A 163 20.35 5.26 -4.30
C ALA A 163 21.45 5.01 -3.26
N PHE A 164 21.12 4.46 -2.09
CA PHE A 164 22.10 4.09 -1.07
C PHE A 164 22.99 2.93 -1.54
N GLN A 165 22.39 1.86 -2.05
CA GLN A 165 23.11 0.71 -2.62
C GLN A 165 24.05 1.14 -3.75
N ALA A 166 23.58 1.97 -4.68
CA ALA A 166 24.41 2.47 -5.78
C ALA A 166 25.65 3.26 -5.31
N LYS A 167 25.54 4.01 -4.21
CA LYS A 167 26.68 4.69 -3.60
C LYS A 167 27.67 3.70 -2.99
N GLN A 168 27.17 2.68 -2.30
CA GLN A 168 28.00 1.63 -1.71
C GLN A 168 28.75 0.83 -2.78
N ASP A 169 28.07 0.43 -3.86
CA ASP A 169 28.67 -0.25 -5.01
C ASP A 169 29.76 0.61 -5.67
N THR A 170 29.51 1.93 -5.78
CA THR A 170 30.51 2.87 -6.31
C THR A 170 31.75 2.95 -5.42
N GLU A 171 31.58 2.95 -4.10
CA GLU A 171 32.70 2.98 -3.15
C GLU A 171 33.53 1.70 -3.21
N ILE A 172 32.86 0.54 -3.28
CA ILE A 172 33.52 -0.76 -3.47
C ILE A 172 34.29 -0.77 -4.79
N ALA A 173 33.68 -0.34 -5.90
CA ALA A 173 34.32 -0.28 -7.21
C ALA A 173 35.52 0.68 -7.22
N ILE A 174 35.45 1.81 -6.50
CA ILE A 174 36.59 2.73 -6.34
C ILE A 174 37.72 2.05 -5.57
N ASN A 175 37.41 1.32 -4.51
CA ASN A 175 38.41 0.62 -3.70
C ASN A 175 39.08 -0.52 -4.48
N ASP A 176 38.28 -1.34 -5.18
CA ASP A 176 38.78 -2.39 -6.07
C ASP A 176 39.62 -1.80 -7.21
N GLY A 177 39.21 -0.66 -7.76
CA GLY A 177 40.00 0.08 -8.75
C GLY A 177 41.37 0.52 -8.23
N LYS A 178 41.48 0.90 -6.94
CA LYS A 178 42.78 1.19 -6.31
C LYS A 178 43.62 -0.08 -6.17
N ALA A 179 43.03 -1.16 -5.66
CA ALA A 179 43.73 -2.45 -5.50
C ALA A 179 44.24 -3.00 -6.84
N MET A 180 43.42 -2.92 -7.90
CA MET A 180 43.76 -3.33 -9.26
C MET A 180 44.94 -2.52 -9.81
N LYS A 181 44.94 -1.19 -9.61
CA LYS A 181 46.08 -0.34 -10.00
C LYS A 181 47.37 -0.73 -9.28
N THR A 182 47.30 -1.03 -7.99
CA THR A 182 48.47 -1.48 -7.22
C THR A 182 49.02 -2.80 -7.74
N MET A 183 48.16 -3.79 -8.01
CA MET A 183 48.58 -5.08 -8.57
C MET A 183 49.20 -4.93 -9.97
N ALA A 184 48.66 -4.03 -10.80
CA ALA A 184 49.23 -3.73 -12.11
C ALA A 184 50.64 -3.11 -12.00
N VAL A 185 50.86 -2.19 -11.06
CA VAL A 185 52.19 -1.58 -10.84
C VAL A 185 53.21 -2.62 -10.36
N VAL A 186 52.83 -3.48 -9.41
CA VAL A 186 53.70 -4.57 -8.93
C VAL A 186 54.08 -5.52 -10.07
N THR A 187 53.10 -5.95 -10.86
CA THR A 187 53.36 -6.85 -12.00
C THR A 187 54.24 -6.19 -13.07
N MET A 188 54.03 -4.90 -13.40
CA MET A 188 54.87 -4.17 -14.36
C MET A 188 56.34 -4.03 -13.92
N LEU A 189 56.60 -3.93 -12.61
CA LEU A 189 57.96 -3.83 -12.09
C LEU A 189 58.65 -5.20 -11.99
N PHE A 190 57.91 -6.21 -11.49
CA PHE A 190 58.47 -7.52 -11.17
C PHE A 190 58.57 -8.45 -12.38
N LEU A 191 57.65 -8.39 -13.35
CA LEU A 191 57.72 -9.24 -14.54
C LEU A 191 59.01 -9.02 -15.35
N PRO A 192 59.40 -7.79 -15.72
CA PRO A 192 60.67 -7.57 -16.41
C PRO A 192 61.87 -8.01 -15.55
N GLY A 193 61.86 -7.71 -14.25
CA GLY A 193 62.93 -8.08 -13.33
C GLY A 193 63.13 -9.60 -13.20
N THR A 194 62.07 -10.39 -13.18
CA THR A 194 62.17 -11.86 -13.17
C THR A 194 62.65 -12.42 -14.50
N PHE A 195 62.25 -11.83 -15.64
CA PHE A 195 62.83 -12.18 -16.95
C PHE A 195 64.35 -11.98 -16.96
N PHE A 196 64.85 -10.83 -16.49
CA PHE A 196 66.29 -10.55 -16.42
C PHE A 196 67.04 -11.51 -15.48
N ALA A 197 66.46 -11.84 -14.33
CA ALA A 197 67.06 -12.77 -13.38
C ALA A 197 67.16 -14.20 -13.93
N VAL A 198 66.16 -14.67 -14.69
CA VAL A 198 66.19 -15.98 -15.34
C VAL A 198 67.24 -16.03 -16.45
N SER A 199 67.37 -14.99 -17.26
CA SER A 199 68.42 -14.92 -18.29
C SER A 199 69.84 -14.92 -17.69
N ALA A 200 70.05 -14.22 -16.57
CA ALA A 200 71.36 -14.19 -15.90
C ALA A 200 71.78 -15.56 -15.34
N ILE A 201 70.82 -16.42 -14.99
CA ILE A 201 71.08 -17.78 -14.50
C ILE A 201 71.38 -18.76 -15.66
N HIS A 202 70.92 -18.48 -16.88
CA HIS A 202 71.21 -19.32 -18.05
C HIS A 202 72.59 -19.05 -18.67
N ASP A 203 73.17 -17.89 -18.39
CA ASP A 203 74.52 -17.47 -18.84
C ASP A 203 75.64 -17.81 -17.83
N THR A 204 75.37 -18.66 -16.82
CA THR A 204 76.38 -19.20 -15.88
C THR A 204 76.56 -20.71 -16.06
#